data_AF-A0A135UWR3-F1
#
_entry.id   AF-A0A135UWR3-F1
#
_cell.length_a   1.000
_cell.length_b   1.000
_cell.length_c   1.000
_cell.angle_alpha   90.00
_cell.angle_beta   90.00
_cell.angle_gamma   90.00
#
_symmetry.space_group_name_H-M   'P 1'
#
loop_
_entity.id
_entity.type
_entity.pdbx_description
1 polymer ?
#
loop_
_entity_poly.entity_id
_entity_poly.type
_entity_poly.pdbx_seq_one_letter_code
_entity_poly.pdbx_strand_id
1 'polypeptide(L)'
;MSQQDQVTPPGRPGGLQYSFGTSGADLPHEKRRRLNEVQVNVEAHGVAKIRLGEDMTFDFTSKQREAKKQLSDVEAERDHLLRRLDETRKDHEKVLSKVKSERDESIRGHREATTTYDRITSALRVEVNGLQQELKDTKKDLENAQQELENAEVELDRSSTASFDLSTELSPLIRIIRYLRDDHKEQLSTLQKDLEKSEDNCQAVSDSLKMRQRELKACRDLNAQMIKGLRESNMDYISENITLKTKISELQDALKKQGQPIVIEL
;
A
#
# COMPACT_ATOMS: atom_id res chain seq x y z
N MET A 1 27.45 15.05 24.57
CA MET A 1 26.77 15.57 25.78
C MET A 1 25.46 14.85 25.97
N SER A 2 25.40 13.87 26.87
CA SER A 2 24.29 13.61 27.79
C SER A 2 24.66 12.40 28.64
N GLN A 3 24.41 12.56 29.94
CA GLN A 3 24.77 11.70 31.05
C GLN A 3 23.75 10.56 31.25
N GLN A 4 24.02 9.75 32.28
CA GLN A 4 23.17 8.82 33.04
C GLN A 4 23.43 7.34 32.79
N ASP A 5 23.54 6.46 33.78
CA ASP A 5 23.73 6.61 35.23
C ASP A 5 24.23 5.23 35.72
N GLN A 6 25.27 5.21 36.57
CA GLN A 6 25.69 4.01 37.29
C GLN A 6 24.84 3.87 38.56
N VAL A 7 24.26 2.69 38.78
CA VAL A 7 23.60 2.34 40.05
C VAL A 7 24.33 1.16 40.69
N THR A 8 24.91 1.45 41.86
CA THR A 8 25.51 0.52 42.81
C THR A 8 24.42 -0.19 43.62
N PRO A 9 24.54 -1.49 43.95
CA PRO A 9 23.60 -2.16 44.84
C PRO A 9 23.88 -1.86 46.32
N PRO A 10 22.85 -1.67 47.17
CA PRO A 10 23.00 -1.38 48.59
C PRO A 10 23.06 -2.66 49.46
N GLY A 11 23.94 -2.60 50.46
CA GLY A 11 23.61 -2.93 51.86
C GLY A 11 23.27 -4.37 52.23
N ARG A 12 24.27 -5.11 52.72
CA ARG A 12 24.08 -6.23 53.68
C ARG A 12 23.52 -5.71 55.01
N PRO A 13 22.47 -6.31 55.59
CA PRO A 13 22.18 -6.15 57.01
C PRO A 13 22.77 -7.31 57.83
N GLY A 14 23.57 -6.95 58.83
CA GLY A 14 23.45 -7.42 60.22
C GLY A 14 23.57 -8.92 60.49
N GLY A 15 24.76 -9.35 60.91
CA GLY A 15 24.93 -10.60 61.64
C GLY A 15 24.19 -10.57 62.98
N LEU A 16 23.32 -11.55 63.19
CA LEU A 16 22.75 -11.87 64.50
C LEU A 16 23.64 -12.91 65.17
N GLN A 17 24.41 -12.45 66.15
CA GLN A 17 25.10 -13.29 67.13
C GLN A 17 24.06 -13.86 68.09
N TYR A 18 24.01 -15.18 68.23
CA TYR A 18 23.35 -15.84 69.35
C TYR A 18 24.41 -16.52 70.22
N SER A 19 24.57 -15.97 71.42
CA SER A 19 25.32 -16.55 72.53
C SER A 19 24.51 -17.67 73.17
N PHE A 20 25.05 -18.89 73.20
CA PHE A 20 24.56 -19.97 74.05
C PHE A 20 25.53 -20.15 75.21
N GLY A 21 25.11 -19.72 76.39
CA GLY A 21 25.71 -20.11 77.65
C GLY A 21 24.62 -20.73 78.53
N THR A 22 24.71 -22.03 78.78
CA THR A 22 24.22 -22.64 80.02
C THR A 22 25.02 -23.93 80.26
N SER A 23 25.80 -23.91 81.34
CA SER A 23 26.41 -25.09 81.93
C SER A 23 25.36 -25.98 82.59
N GLY A 24 25.59 -27.29 82.50
CA GLY A 24 25.32 -28.24 83.59
C GLY A 24 24.08 -29.10 83.45
N ALA A 25 24.27 -30.37 83.09
CA ALA A 25 23.96 -31.52 83.96
C ALA A 25 24.08 -32.84 83.17
N ASP A 26 24.88 -33.75 83.70
CA ASP A 26 25.02 -35.14 83.27
C ASP A 26 23.68 -35.88 83.22
N LEU A 27 23.32 -36.44 82.06
CA LEU A 27 22.33 -37.52 81.94
C LEU A 27 22.71 -38.48 80.79
N PRO A 28 22.54 -39.80 80.96
CA PRO A 28 23.22 -40.81 80.16
C PRO A 28 22.67 -40.98 78.74
N HIS A 29 23.60 -41.13 77.80
CA HIS A 29 23.39 -41.39 76.38
C HIS A 29 22.81 -42.79 76.12
N GLU A 30 21.48 -42.98 76.13
CA GLU A 30 20.96 -44.25 75.60
C GLU A 30 19.55 -44.28 74.98
N LYS A 31 18.84 -43.14 74.83
CA LYS A 31 17.48 -43.14 74.25
C LYS A 31 17.17 -42.00 73.26
N ARG A 32 18.09 -41.71 72.33
CA ARG A 32 17.80 -40.80 71.18
C ARG A 32 17.98 -41.44 69.79
N ARG A 33 17.97 -42.77 69.71
CA ARG A 33 17.95 -43.51 68.43
C ARG A 33 16.65 -44.30 68.28
N ARG A 34 15.49 -43.64 68.25
CA ARG A 34 14.30 -44.24 67.65
C ARG A 34 13.51 -43.17 66.91
N LEU A 35 13.08 -43.53 65.70
CA LEU A 35 12.11 -42.86 64.83
C LEU A 35 12.64 -41.67 64.01
N ASN A 36 13.29 -42.02 62.90
CA ASN A 36 13.05 -41.41 61.59
C ASN A 36 13.29 -42.53 60.57
N GLU A 37 12.35 -43.47 60.47
CA GLU A 37 12.44 -44.57 59.51
C GLU A 37 11.79 -44.11 58.21
N VAL A 38 12.60 -43.87 57.18
CA VAL A 38 12.14 -43.52 55.84
C VAL A 38 11.93 -44.82 55.08
N GLN A 39 10.68 -45.23 54.90
CA GLN A 39 10.36 -46.34 53.99
C GLN A 39 10.16 -45.77 52.59
N VAL A 40 11.20 -45.92 51.77
CA VAL A 40 11.13 -45.63 50.33
C VAL A 40 10.65 -46.90 49.64
N ASN A 41 9.39 -46.91 49.20
CA ASN A 41 8.87 -48.03 48.42
C ASN A 41 9.15 -47.77 46.93
N VAL A 42 10.26 -48.34 46.44
CA VAL A 42 10.77 -48.12 45.08
C VAL A 42 9.96 -48.89 44.03
N GLU A 43 9.26 -49.97 44.43
CA GLU A 43 8.69 -50.97 43.52
C GLU A 43 7.46 -50.53 42.71
N ALA A 44 6.91 -49.32 42.92
CA ALA A 44 5.80 -48.88 42.07
C ALA A 44 5.87 -47.43 41.57
N HIS A 45 6.41 -46.48 42.33
CA HIS A 45 6.22 -45.07 41.97
C HIS A 45 7.37 -44.11 42.34
N GLY A 46 8.48 -44.59 42.94
CA GLY A 46 9.59 -43.72 43.34
C GLY A 46 9.18 -42.64 44.35
N VAL A 47 8.14 -42.89 45.16
CA VAL A 47 7.61 -41.93 46.12
C VAL A 47 7.93 -42.40 47.54
N ALA A 48 8.63 -41.56 48.30
CA ALA A 48 8.93 -41.83 49.71
C ALA A 48 7.68 -41.62 50.57
N LYS A 49 7.46 -42.49 51.57
CA LYS A 49 6.61 -42.16 52.73
C LYS A 49 7.52 -41.90 53.91
N ILE A 50 7.42 -40.71 54.48
CA ILE A 50 8.26 -40.32 55.62
C ILE A 50 7.40 -40.41 56.88
N ARG A 51 7.83 -41.24 57.83
CA ARG A 51 7.25 -41.28 59.18
C ARG A 51 8.08 -40.42 60.11
N LEU A 52 7.44 -39.41 60.69
CA LEU A 52 8.04 -38.47 61.66
C LEU A 52 7.39 -38.73 63.02
N GLY A 53 7.89 -39.74 63.75
CA GLY A 53 7.31 -40.19 65.02
C GLY A 53 6.16 -41.20 64.87
N GLU A 54 5.53 -41.58 66.00
CA GLU A 54 4.46 -42.60 66.04
C GLU A 54 3.13 -42.12 65.41
N ASP A 55 2.91 -40.80 65.37
CA ASP A 55 1.59 -40.23 65.03
C ASP A 55 1.53 -39.49 63.68
N MET A 56 2.66 -39.29 62.99
CA MET A 56 2.70 -38.54 61.72
C MET A 56 3.34 -39.33 60.59
N THR A 57 2.59 -39.50 59.50
CA THR A 57 3.07 -40.06 58.23
C THR A 57 2.78 -39.08 57.11
N PHE A 58 3.81 -38.63 56.40
CA PHE A 58 3.68 -37.82 55.18
C PHE A 58 3.67 -38.72 53.95
N ASP A 59 2.57 -38.70 53.20
CA ASP A 59 2.38 -39.46 51.98
C ASP A 59 2.44 -38.55 50.75
N PHE A 60 3.51 -38.69 49.96
CA PHE A 60 3.74 -37.87 48.77
C PHE A 60 3.01 -38.40 47.52
N THR A 61 2.29 -39.53 47.61
CA THR A 61 1.60 -40.12 46.45
C THR A 61 0.45 -39.24 45.94
N SER A 62 -0.24 -38.54 46.84
CA SER A 62 -1.27 -37.56 46.46
C SER A 62 -0.69 -36.43 45.63
N LYS A 63 0.44 -35.85 46.08
CA LYS A 63 1.15 -34.78 45.37
C LYS A 63 1.68 -35.24 44.01
N GLN A 64 2.19 -36.48 43.91
CA GLN A 64 2.63 -37.04 42.63
C GLN A 64 1.45 -37.22 41.66
N ARG A 65 0.29 -37.69 42.15
CA ARG A 65 -0.91 -37.86 41.32
C ARG A 65 -1.43 -36.51 40.82
N GLU A 66 -1.44 -35.50 41.68
CA GLU A 66 -1.80 -34.12 41.32
C GLU A 66 -0.84 -33.53 40.28
N ALA A 67 0.47 -33.68 40.47
CA ALA A 67 1.48 -33.23 39.51
C ALA A 67 1.35 -33.93 38.16
N LYS A 68 1.10 -35.25 38.13
CA LYS A 68 0.83 -35.99 36.88
C LYS A 68 -0.42 -35.48 36.17
N LYS A 69 -1.48 -35.15 36.92
CA LYS A 69 -2.69 -34.57 36.35
C LYS A 69 -2.41 -33.20 35.73
N GLN A 70 -1.74 -32.32 36.46
CA GLN A 70 -1.34 -31.00 35.96
C GLN A 70 -0.46 -31.11 34.71
N LEU A 71 0.48 -32.05 34.66
CA LEU A 71 1.29 -32.33 33.47
C LEU A 71 0.42 -32.75 32.28
N SER A 72 -0.54 -33.66 32.50
CA SER A 72 -1.47 -34.08 31.44
C SER A 72 -2.34 -32.92 30.92
N ASP A 73 -2.80 -32.04 31.81
CA ASP A 73 -3.60 -30.87 31.45
C ASP A 73 -2.75 -29.87 30.62
N VAL A 74 -1.50 -29.65 31.02
CA VAL A 74 -0.54 -28.79 30.28
C VAL A 74 -0.18 -29.40 28.91
N GLU A 75 0.00 -30.71 28.81
CA GLU A 75 0.23 -31.40 27.53
C GLU A 75 -0.97 -31.24 26.59
N ALA A 76 -2.19 -31.38 27.11
CA ALA A 76 -3.40 -31.14 26.33
C ALA A 76 -3.53 -29.68 25.85
N GLU A 77 -3.17 -28.72 26.70
CA GLU A 77 -3.15 -27.30 26.34
C GLU A 77 -2.09 -27.00 25.27
N ARG A 78 -0.88 -27.55 25.40
CA ARG A 78 0.17 -27.45 24.38
C ARG A 78 -0.31 -27.96 23.03
N ASP A 79 -0.93 -29.14 23.01
CA ASP A 79 -1.41 -29.77 21.77
C ASP A 79 -2.59 -28.99 21.15
N HIS A 80 -3.43 -28.37 21.99
CA HIS A 80 -4.45 -27.44 21.53
C HIS A 80 -3.83 -26.18 20.90
N LEU A 81 -2.83 -25.58 21.55
CA LEU A 81 -2.15 -24.38 21.05
C LEU A 81 -1.40 -24.65 19.74
N LEU A 82 -0.76 -25.81 19.59
CA LEU A 82 -0.11 -26.23 18.35
C LEU A 82 -1.10 -26.35 17.20
N ARG A 83 -2.27 -26.97 17.41
CA ARG A 83 -3.34 -27.03 16.40
C ARG A 83 -3.81 -25.65 15.98
N ARG A 84 -4.03 -24.75 16.95
CA ARG A 84 -4.45 -23.37 16.67
C ARG A 84 -3.41 -22.59 15.89
N LEU A 85 -2.12 -22.83 16.16
CA LEU A 85 -1.00 -22.25 15.41
C LEU A 85 -1.01 -22.73 13.95
N ASP A 86 -1.21 -24.03 13.71
CA ASP A 86 -1.26 -24.61 12.36
C ASP A 86 -2.46 -24.10 11.55
N GLU A 87 -3.64 -24.00 12.17
CA GLU A 87 -4.83 -23.39 11.56
C GLU A 87 -4.57 -21.94 11.17
N THR A 88 -4.03 -21.15 12.11
CA THR A 88 -3.70 -19.73 11.86
C THR A 88 -2.68 -19.60 10.73
N ARG A 89 -1.68 -20.48 10.67
CA ARG A 89 -0.67 -20.50 9.61
C ARG A 89 -1.30 -20.79 8.25
N LYS A 90 -2.21 -21.77 8.19
CA LYS A 90 -2.93 -22.14 6.98
C LYS A 90 -3.81 -21.00 6.46
N ASP A 91 -4.52 -20.31 7.37
CA ASP A 91 -5.33 -19.16 7.02
C ASP A 91 -4.48 -17.99 6.53
N HIS A 92 -3.34 -17.72 7.19
CA HIS A 92 -2.40 -16.70 6.75
C HIS A 92 -1.85 -16.98 5.35
N GLU A 93 -1.47 -18.23 5.06
CA GLU A 93 -0.97 -18.63 3.74
C GLU A 93 -2.04 -18.50 2.65
N LYS A 94 -3.30 -18.78 2.98
CA LYS A 94 -4.44 -18.54 2.09
C LYS A 94 -4.63 -17.04 1.80
N VAL A 95 -4.56 -16.19 2.83
CA VAL A 95 -4.65 -14.74 2.67
C VAL A 95 -3.48 -14.21 1.83
N LEU A 96 -2.25 -14.64 2.10
CA LEU A 96 -1.08 -14.26 1.31
C LEU A 96 -1.22 -14.65 -0.15
N SER A 97 -1.71 -15.86 -0.42
CA SER A 97 -1.93 -16.33 -1.79
C SER A 97 -2.97 -15.48 -2.52
N LYS A 98 -4.07 -15.12 -1.84
CA LYS A 98 -5.10 -14.22 -2.38
C LYS A 98 -4.53 -12.83 -2.67
N VAL A 99 -3.87 -12.20 -1.70
CA VAL A 99 -3.25 -10.87 -1.86
C VAL A 99 -2.22 -10.86 -3.00
N LYS A 100 -1.43 -11.93 -3.13
CA LYS A 100 -0.48 -12.05 -4.25
C LYS A 100 -1.18 -12.10 -5.60
N SER A 101 -2.26 -12.89 -5.71
CA SER A 101 -3.05 -12.95 -6.95
C SER A 101 -3.70 -11.61 -7.30
N GLU A 102 -4.27 -10.89 -6.34
CA GLU A 102 -4.88 -9.57 -6.54
C GLU A 102 -3.84 -8.52 -6.94
N ARG A 103 -2.65 -8.55 -6.33
CA ARG A 103 -1.54 -7.67 -6.70
C ARG A 103 -1.08 -7.93 -8.13
N ASP A 104 -0.92 -9.20 -8.51
CA ASP A 104 -0.44 -9.56 -9.85
C ASP A 104 -1.49 -9.20 -10.92
N GLU A 105 -2.78 -9.33 -10.60
CA GLU A 105 -3.91 -8.84 -11.41
C GLU A 105 -3.85 -7.32 -11.60
N SER A 106 -3.66 -6.57 -10.51
CA SER A 106 -3.55 -5.11 -10.53
C SER A 106 -2.34 -4.64 -11.35
N ILE A 107 -1.18 -5.30 -11.20
CA ILE A 107 0.03 -5.01 -11.99
C ILE A 107 -0.25 -5.24 -13.49
N ARG A 108 -0.97 -6.32 -13.83
CA ARG A 108 -1.33 -6.60 -15.21
C ARG A 108 -2.25 -5.53 -15.79
N GLY A 109 -3.30 -5.15 -15.07
CA GLY A 109 -4.21 -4.07 -15.47
C GLY A 109 -3.49 -2.73 -15.66
N HIS A 110 -2.55 -2.38 -14.77
CA HIS A 110 -1.73 -1.18 -14.93
C HIS A 110 -0.85 -1.22 -16.18
N ARG A 111 -0.22 -2.37 -16.48
CA ARG A 111 0.59 -2.52 -17.70
C ARG A 111 -0.25 -2.34 -18.96
N GLU A 112 -1.42 -2.96 -19.02
CA GLU A 112 -2.34 -2.85 -20.15
C GLU A 112 -2.81 -1.40 -20.35
N ALA A 113 -3.17 -0.71 -19.26
CA ALA A 113 -3.54 0.71 -19.30
C ALA A 113 -2.40 1.59 -19.82
N THR A 114 -1.17 1.39 -19.34
CA THR A 114 0.01 2.13 -19.81
C THR A 114 0.26 1.88 -21.30
N THR A 115 0.21 0.62 -21.76
CA THR A 115 0.40 0.33 -23.20
C THR A 115 -0.68 0.97 -24.07
N THR A 116 -1.91 1.05 -23.58
CA THR A 116 -3.01 1.71 -24.28
C THR A 116 -2.80 3.22 -24.34
N TYR A 117 -2.37 3.83 -23.23
CA TYR A 117 -2.02 5.23 -23.16
C TYR A 117 -0.88 5.60 -24.12
N ASP A 118 0.17 4.79 -24.18
CA ASP A 118 1.32 5.00 -25.08
C ASP A 118 0.91 4.89 -26.56
N ARG A 119 0.02 3.94 -26.89
CA ARG A 119 -0.55 3.81 -28.24
C ARG A 119 -1.36 5.03 -28.64
N ILE A 120 -2.26 5.49 -27.77
CA ILE A 120 -3.08 6.69 -28.02
C ILE A 120 -2.19 7.92 -28.18
N THR A 121 -1.21 8.09 -27.30
CA THR A 121 -0.26 9.22 -27.36
C THR A 121 0.53 9.21 -28.67
N SER A 122 0.97 8.03 -29.11
CA SER A 122 1.68 7.87 -30.38
C SER A 122 0.78 8.20 -31.58
N ALA A 123 -0.46 7.73 -31.58
CA ALA A 123 -1.44 8.02 -32.64
C ALA A 123 -1.75 9.52 -32.74
N LEU A 124 -2.02 10.17 -31.60
CA LEU A 124 -2.24 11.62 -31.54
C LEU A 124 -1.05 12.42 -32.05
N ARG A 125 0.18 11.98 -31.74
CA ARG A 125 1.39 12.63 -32.25
C ARG A 125 1.49 12.53 -33.77
N VAL A 126 1.14 11.37 -34.35
CA VAL A 126 1.13 11.19 -35.82
C VAL A 126 0.08 12.11 -36.45
N GLU A 127 -1.12 12.18 -35.87
CA GLU A 127 -2.21 13.01 -36.37
C GLU A 127 -1.87 14.51 -36.31
N VAL A 128 -1.32 14.98 -35.20
CA VAL A 128 -0.87 16.39 -35.06
C VAL A 128 0.20 16.72 -36.11
N ASN A 129 1.17 15.83 -36.34
CA ASN A 129 2.19 16.05 -37.36
C ASN A 129 1.58 16.08 -38.78
N GLY A 130 0.58 15.24 -39.06
CA GLY A 130 -0.15 15.24 -40.33
C GLY A 130 -0.88 16.56 -40.56
N LEU A 131 -1.66 17.02 -39.59
CA LEU A 131 -2.38 18.29 -39.66
C LEU A 131 -1.44 19.50 -39.80
N GLN A 132 -0.29 19.48 -39.14
CA GLN A 132 0.72 20.54 -39.29
C GLN A 132 1.29 20.59 -40.70
N GLN A 133 1.48 19.44 -41.34
CA GLN A 133 1.97 19.37 -42.71
C GLN A 133 0.90 19.84 -43.71
N GLU A 134 -0.35 19.40 -43.57
CA GLU A 134 -1.47 19.89 -44.37
C GLU A 134 -1.64 21.41 -44.24
N LEU A 135 -1.55 21.95 -43.03
CA LEU A 135 -1.61 23.39 -42.79
C LEU A 135 -0.47 24.15 -43.49
N LYS A 136 0.73 23.56 -43.53
CA LYS A 136 1.86 24.14 -44.25
C LYS A 136 1.63 24.14 -45.77
N ASP A 137 1.07 23.07 -46.31
CA ASP A 137 0.81 22.92 -47.74
C ASP A 137 -0.29 23.88 -48.21
N THR A 138 -1.42 23.93 -47.49
CA THR A 138 -2.50 24.89 -47.77
C THR A 138 -2.05 26.35 -47.70
N LYS A 139 -1.16 26.69 -46.76
CA LYS A 139 -0.58 28.05 -46.68
C LYS A 139 0.23 28.41 -47.93
N LYS A 140 0.99 27.45 -48.46
CA LYS A 140 1.76 27.62 -49.69
C LYS A 140 0.83 27.80 -50.90
N ASP A 141 -0.23 27.01 -50.98
CA ASP A 141 -1.22 27.12 -52.06
C ASP A 141 -1.93 28.47 -52.03
N LEU A 142 -2.26 28.98 -50.84
CA LEU A 142 -2.83 30.32 -50.67
C LEU A 142 -1.87 31.43 -51.16
N GLU A 143 -0.59 31.33 -50.83
CA GLU A 143 0.44 32.30 -51.25
C GLU A 143 0.63 32.29 -52.78
N ASN A 144 0.59 31.10 -53.40
CA ASN A 144 0.61 30.99 -54.87
C ASN A 144 -0.62 31.63 -55.52
N ALA A 145 -1.82 31.35 -54.99
CA ALA A 145 -3.06 31.92 -55.50
C ALA A 145 -3.10 33.45 -55.38
N GLN A 146 -2.54 34.00 -54.30
CA GLN A 146 -2.38 35.45 -54.13
C GLN A 146 -1.44 36.04 -55.18
N GLN A 147 -0.32 35.38 -55.48
CA GLN A 147 0.62 35.84 -56.51
C GLN A 147 0.01 35.78 -57.92
N GLU A 148 -0.77 34.74 -58.23
CA GLU A 148 -1.49 34.63 -59.51
C GLU A 148 -2.53 35.74 -59.67
N LEU A 149 -3.25 36.08 -58.59
CA LEU A 149 -4.20 37.19 -58.58
C LEU A 149 -3.50 38.53 -58.85
N GLU A 150 -2.39 38.81 -58.16
CA GLU A 150 -1.60 40.03 -58.35
C GLU A 150 -1.07 40.14 -59.79
N ASN A 151 -0.57 39.04 -60.35
CA ASN A 151 -0.11 39.00 -61.74
C ASN A 151 -1.26 39.29 -62.73
N ALA A 152 -2.44 38.73 -62.50
CA ALA A 152 -3.62 38.95 -63.33
C ALA A 152 -4.11 40.41 -63.26
N GLU A 153 -4.05 41.04 -62.09
CA GLU A 153 -4.38 42.47 -61.94
C GLU A 153 -3.40 43.36 -62.76
N VAL A 154 -2.10 43.06 -62.72
CA VAL A 154 -1.10 43.80 -63.51
C VAL A 154 -1.29 43.61 -65.03
N GLU A 155 -1.68 42.43 -65.50
CA GLU A 155 -2.00 42.21 -66.92
C GLU A 155 -3.28 42.93 -67.36
N LEU A 156 -4.29 43.00 -66.48
CA LEU A 156 -5.52 43.75 -66.74
C LEU A 156 -5.24 45.26 -66.90
N ASP A 157 -4.37 45.82 -66.06
CA ASP A 157 -3.96 47.22 -66.15
C ASP A 157 -3.12 47.51 -67.41
N ARG A 158 -2.26 46.57 -67.83
CA ARG A 158 -1.48 46.69 -69.07
C ARG A 158 -2.35 46.59 -70.32
N SER A 159 -3.31 45.67 -70.35
CA SER A 159 -4.24 45.52 -71.48
C SER A 159 -5.20 46.71 -71.61
N SER A 160 -5.43 47.47 -70.53
CA SER A 160 -6.22 48.72 -70.56
C SER A 160 -5.51 49.90 -71.26
N THR A 161 -4.23 49.79 -71.65
CA THR A 161 -3.45 50.90 -72.28
C THR A 161 -3.17 50.76 -73.78
N ALA A 162 -3.61 49.68 -74.44
CA ALA A 162 -3.50 49.51 -75.90
C ALA A 162 -4.86 49.68 -76.59
N SER A 163 -5.06 50.83 -77.24
CA SER A 163 -6.31 51.25 -77.91
C SER A 163 -6.54 50.52 -79.25
N PHE A 164 -7.73 49.92 -79.46
CA PHE A 164 -8.49 50.03 -80.73
C PHE A 164 -9.98 49.61 -80.57
N ASP A 165 -10.86 50.28 -81.32
CA ASP A 165 -12.32 50.10 -81.50
C ASP A 165 -13.17 49.56 -80.32
N LEU A 166 -13.35 50.43 -79.31
CA LEU A 166 -13.88 50.09 -77.99
C LEU A 166 -15.34 49.58 -77.94
N SER A 167 -16.20 49.77 -78.94
CA SER A 167 -17.63 49.43 -78.77
C SER A 167 -17.94 47.93 -78.91
N THR A 168 -17.28 47.24 -79.84
CA THR A 168 -17.51 45.81 -80.11
C THR A 168 -16.64 44.87 -79.27
N GLU A 169 -15.47 45.32 -78.81
CA GLU A 169 -14.57 44.53 -77.95
C GLU A 169 -14.78 44.76 -76.44
N LEU A 170 -15.20 45.96 -76.01
CA LEU A 170 -15.52 46.18 -74.59
C LEU A 170 -16.73 45.35 -74.15
N SER A 171 -17.70 45.09 -75.02
CA SER A 171 -18.93 44.41 -74.59
C SER A 171 -18.70 42.97 -74.13
N PRO A 172 -17.88 42.14 -74.82
CA PRO A 172 -17.40 40.85 -74.30
C PRO A 172 -16.55 40.99 -73.04
N LEU A 173 -15.59 41.93 -73.00
CA LEU A 173 -14.72 42.14 -71.85
C LEU A 173 -15.48 42.57 -70.59
N ILE A 174 -16.43 43.49 -70.71
CA ILE A 174 -17.33 43.91 -69.62
C ILE A 174 -18.16 42.73 -69.11
N ARG A 175 -18.56 41.81 -70.00
CA ARG A 175 -19.31 40.59 -69.61
C ARG A 175 -18.42 39.61 -68.87
N ILE A 176 -17.19 39.41 -69.31
CA ILE A 176 -16.18 38.58 -68.64
C ILE A 176 -15.82 39.17 -67.27
N ILE A 177 -15.57 40.48 -67.18
CA ILE A 177 -15.28 41.17 -65.92
C ILE A 177 -16.46 41.06 -64.95
N ARG A 178 -17.71 41.15 -65.44
CA ARG A 178 -18.90 40.93 -64.61
C ARG A 178 -18.98 39.49 -64.13
N TYR A 179 -18.77 38.52 -65.02
CA TYR A 179 -18.78 37.11 -64.68
C TYR A 179 -17.72 36.78 -63.62
N LEU A 180 -16.47 37.21 -63.83
CA LEU A 180 -15.38 37.02 -62.87
C LEU A 180 -15.66 37.70 -61.53
N ARG A 181 -16.24 38.90 -61.55
CA ARG A 181 -16.63 39.61 -60.31
C ARG A 181 -17.71 38.83 -59.55
N ASP A 182 -18.72 38.32 -60.24
CA ASP A 182 -19.81 37.56 -59.63
C ASP A 182 -19.31 36.20 -59.11
N ASP A 183 -18.43 35.52 -59.86
CA ASP A 183 -17.77 34.28 -59.44
C ASP A 183 -16.88 34.51 -58.20
N HIS A 184 -16.01 35.54 -58.22
CA HIS A 184 -15.19 35.89 -57.07
C HIS A 184 -16.04 36.28 -55.85
N LYS A 185 -17.19 36.94 -56.05
CA LYS A 185 -18.12 37.26 -54.98
C LYS A 185 -18.72 35.99 -54.37
N GLU A 186 -19.05 35.00 -55.19
CA GLU A 186 -19.55 33.70 -54.72
C GLU A 186 -18.48 32.90 -53.98
N GLN A 187 -17.24 32.89 -54.50
CA GLN A 187 -16.09 32.28 -53.83
C GLN A 187 -15.81 32.94 -52.47
N LEU A 188 -15.81 34.27 -52.40
CA LEU A 188 -15.65 35.02 -51.13
C LEU A 188 -16.78 34.70 -50.14
N SER A 189 -18.03 34.61 -50.61
CA SER A 189 -19.15 34.21 -49.75
C SER A 189 -19.01 32.79 -49.22
N THR A 190 -18.47 31.88 -50.02
CA THR A 190 -18.21 30.49 -49.62
C THR A 190 -17.09 30.43 -48.59
N LEU A 191 -15.98 31.12 -48.83
CA LEU A 191 -14.86 31.21 -47.89
C LEU A 191 -15.26 31.84 -46.55
N GLN A 192 -16.12 32.86 -46.56
CA GLN A 192 -16.65 33.44 -45.33
C GLN A 192 -17.47 32.43 -44.52
N LYS A 193 -18.33 31.65 -45.17
CA LYS A 193 -19.11 30.59 -44.49
C LYS A 193 -18.20 29.51 -43.92
N ASP A 194 -17.14 29.14 -44.63
CA ASP A 194 -16.23 28.10 -44.14
C ASP A 194 -15.33 28.61 -43.02
N LEU A 195 -14.95 29.89 -43.04
CA LEU A 195 -14.28 30.56 -41.93
C LEU A 195 -15.17 30.57 -40.68
N GLU A 196 -16.44 30.98 -40.82
CA GLU A 196 -17.41 31.00 -39.71
C GLU A 196 -17.60 29.59 -39.11
N LYS A 197 -17.77 28.56 -39.94
CA LYS A 197 -17.82 27.16 -39.47
C LYS A 197 -16.54 26.72 -38.75
N SER A 198 -15.39 27.17 -39.24
CA SER A 198 -14.09 26.85 -38.64
C SER A 198 -13.94 27.51 -37.26
N GLU A 199 -14.38 28.77 -37.11
CA GLU A 199 -14.41 29.49 -35.84
C GLU A 199 -15.36 28.82 -34.83
N ASP A 200 -16.57 28.46 -35.27
CA ASP A 200 -17.54 27.71 -34.46
C ASP A 200 -16.97 26.37 -33.98
N ASN A 201 -16.31 25.62 -34.89
CA ASN A 201 -15.64 24.37 -34.54
C ASN A 201 -14.50 24.58 -33.54
N CYS A 202 -13.66 25.60 -33.75
CA CYS A 202 -12.59 25.93 -32.81
C CYS A 202 -13.14 26.27 -31.42
N GLN A 203 -14.24 27.02 -31.36
CA GLN A 203 -14.91 27.36 -30.12
C GLN A 203 -15.47 26.11 -29.42
N ALA A 204 -16.15 25.23 -30.16
CA ALA A 204 -16.67 23.96 -29.64
C ALA A 204 -15.56 23.04 -29.09
N VAL A 205 -14.44 22.93 -29.80
CA VAL A 205 -13.26 22.18 -29.35
C VAL A 205 -12.66 22.79 -28.08
N SER A 206 -12.54 24.12 -28.02
CA SER A 206 -12.06 24.84 -26.85
C SER A 206 -12.92 24.58 -25.61
N ASP A 207 -14.24 24.59 -25.75
CA ASP A 207 -15.16 24.33 -24.64
C ASP A 207 -15.15 22.85 -24.20
N SER A 208 -15.04 21.92 -25.16
CA SER A 208 -14.83 20.49 -24.87
C SER A 208 -13.52 20.25 -24.10
N LEU A 209 -12.44 20.93 -24.49
CA LEU A 209 -11.15 20.86 -23.79
C LEU A 209 -11.27 21.35 -22.34
N LYS A 210 -11.92 22.50 -22.11
CA LYS A 210 -12.16 23.02 -20.76
C LYS A 210 -12.97 22.04 -19.91
N MET A 211 -13.99 21.40 -20.49
CA MET A 211 -14.78 20.38 -19.80
C MET A 211 -13.93 19.17 -19.42
N ARG A 212 -13.15 18.61 -20.36
CA ARG A 212 -12.24 17.50 -20.09
C ARG A 212 -11.18 17.83 -19.04
N GLN A 213 -10.68 19.06 -19.03
CA GLN A 213 -9.72 19.51 -18.02
C GLN A 213 -10.34 19.53 -16.62
N ARG A 214 -11.62 19.92 -16.49
CA ARG A 214 -12.36 19.84 -15.21
C ARG A 214 -12.58 18.40 -14.75
N GLU A 215 -12.98 17.51 -15.67
CA GLU A 215 -13.15 16.08 -15.37
C GLU A 215 -11.84 15.44 -14.89
N LEU A 216 -10.72 15.71 -15.57
CA LEU A 216 -9.40 15.22 -15.16
C LEU A 216 -8.99 15.73 -13.77
N LYS A 217 -9.32 16.99 -13.46
CA LYS A 217 -9.09 17.54 -12.12
C LYS A 217 -9.91 16.79 -11.07
N ALA A 218 -11.21 16.58 -11.30
CA ALA A 218 -12.08 15.83 -10.39
C ALA A 218 -11.59 14.39 -10.18
N CYS A 219 -11.17 13.69 -11.24
CA CYS A 219 -10.59 12.35 -11.12
C CYS A 219 -9.30 12.32 -10.29
N ARG A 220 -8.42 13.32 -10.46
CA ARG A 220 -7.21 13.44 -9.65
C ARG A 220 -7.54 13.66 -8.18
N ASP A 221 -8.51 14.52 -7.88
CA ASP A 221 -8.94 14.82 -6.52
C ASP A 221 -9.54 13.57 -5.85
N LEU A 222 -10.38 12.82 -6.56
CA LEU A 222 -10.94 11.54 -6.09
C LEU A 222 -9.85 10.51 -5.80
N ASN A 223 -8.90 10.35 -6.72
CA ASN A 223 -7.77 9.42 -6.53
C ASN A 223 -6.90 9.82 -5.34
N ALA A 224 -6.66 11.13 -5.15
CA ALA A 224 -5.91 11.62 -4.00
C ALA A 224 -6.62 11.31 -2.67
N GLN A 225 -7.95 11.45 -2.63
CA GLN A 225 -8.76 11.07 -1.46
C GLN A 225 -8.69 9.57 -1.18
N MET A 226 -8.82 8.73 -2.21
CA MET A 226 -8.76 7.28 -2.06
C MET A 226 -7.38 6.82 -1.55
N ILE A 227 -6.29 7.39 -2.10
CA ILE A 227 -4.92 7.11 -1.63
C ILE A 227 -4.76 7.54 -0.18
N LYS A 228 -5.31 8.70 0.21
CA LYS A 228 -5.28 9.16 1.60
C LYS A 228 -6.00 8.18 2.53
N GLY A 229 -7.22 7.76 2.18
CA GLY A 229 -7.98 6.79 2.97
C GLY A 229 -7.29 5.42 3.08
N LEU A 230 -6.66 4.95 2.01
CA LEU A 230 -5.85 3.72 2.05
C LEU A 230 -4.63 3.85 2.96
N ARG A 231 -3.96 5.01 2.96
CA ARG A 231 -2.83 5.27 3.86
C ARG A 231 -3.27 5.27 5.32
N GLU A 232 -4.39 5.93 5.63
CA GLU A 232 -4.97 5.98 6.97
C GLU A 232 -5.33 4.56 7.46
N SER A 233 -6.09 3.81 6.65
CA SER A 233 -6.46 2.42 6.97
C SER A 233 -5.24 1.51 7.15
N ASN A 234 -4.19 1.68 6.33
CA ASN A 234 -2.96 0.91 6.48
C ASN A 234 -2.20 1.28 7.77
N MET A 235 -2.21 2.55 8.20
CA MET A 235 -1.62 2.95 9.48
C MET A 235 -2.38 2.35 10.67
N ASP A 236 -3.71 2.32 10.60
CA ASP A 236 -4.54 1.67 11.63
C ASP A 236 -4.23 0.17 11.72
N TYR A 237 -4.17 -0.51 10.57
CA TYR A 237 -3.80 -1.92 10.51
C TYR A 237 -2.40 -2.18 11.08
N ILE A 238 -1.40 -1.36 10.75
CA ILE A 238 -0.05 -1.48 11.32
C ILE A 238 -0.08 -1.29 12.84
N SER A 239 -0.84 -0.32 13.34
CA SER A 239 -0.95 -0.02 14.77
C SER A 239 -1.62 -1.18 15.53
N GLU A 240 -2.66 -1.78 14.96
CA GLU A 240 -3.31 -2.97 15.51
C GLU A 240 -2.34 -4.17 15.51
N ASN A 241 -1.59 -4.37 14.42
CA ASN A 241 -0.62 -5.45 14.30
C ASN A 241 0.50 -5.33 15.35
N ILE A 242 1.00 -4.11 15.60
CA ILE A 242 1.97 -3.83 16.67
C ILE A 242 1.37 -4.20 18.03
N THR A 243 0.13 -3.78 18.31
CA THR A 243 -0.55 -4.10 19.57
C THR A 243 -0.71 -5.61 19.77
N LEU A 244 -1.11 -6.34 18.74
CA LEU A 244 -1.24 -7.80 18.78
C LEU A 244 0.12 -8.48 19.00
N LYS A 245 1.18 -8.01 18.34
CA LYS A 245 2.54 -8.51 18.57
C LYS A 245 2.99 -8.32 20.02
N THR A 246 2.73 -7.16 20.62
CA THR A 246 3.03 -6.90 22.03
C THR A 246 2.30 -7.90 22.94
N LYS A 247 1.00 -8.11 22.74
CA LYS A 247 0.22 -9.11 23.51
C LYS A 247 0.75 -10.53 23.34
N ILE A 248 1.15 -10.91 22.13
CA ILE A 248 1.76 -12.22 21.87
C ILE A 248 3.05 -12.37 22.67
N SER A 249 3.92 -11.35 22.66
CA SER A 249 5.16 -11.36 23.46
C SER A 249 4.87 -11.48 24.96
N GLU A 250 3.90 -10.74 25.50
CA GLU A 250 3.49 -10.82 26.90
C GLU A 250 3.00 -12.22 27.28
N LEU A 251 2.17 -12.84 26.42
CA LEU A 251 1.68 -14.21 26.63
C LEU A 251 2.81 -15.23 26.55
N GLN A 252 3.76 -15.07 25.62
CA GLN A 252 4.94 -15.93 25.52
C GLN A 252 5.82 -15.83 26.77
N ASP A 253 5.99 -14.64 27.33
CA ASP A 253 6.75 -14.43 28.57
C ASP A 253 6.02 -15.00 29.79
N ALA A 254 4.69 -14.88 29.86
CA ALA A 254 3.88 -15.53 30.89
C ALA A 254 3.99 -17.06 30.84
N LEU A 255 3.94 -17.64 29.63
CA LEU A 255 4.09 -19.08 29.42
C LEU A 255 5.49 -19.56 29.86
N LYS A 256 6.55 -18.82 29.52
CA LYS A 256 7.92 -19.11 29.97
C LYS A 256 8.04 -19.09 31.50
N LYS A 257 7.41 -18.13 32.17
CA LYS A 257 7.39 -18.05 33.65
C LYS A 257 6.69 -19.25 34.28
N GLN A 258 5.60 -19.73 33.69
CA GLN A 258 4.90 -20.94 34.16
C GLN A 258 5.70 -22.23 33.89
N GLY A 259 6.50 -22.26 32.82
CA GLY A 259 7.38 -23.38 32.50
C GLY A 259 8.69 -23.45 33.30
N GLN A 260 8.99 -22.48 34.16
CA GLN A 260 10.16 -22.54 35.04
C GLN A 260 9.89 -23.54 36.19
N PRO A 261 10.73 -24.58 36.37
CA PRO A 261 10.56 -25.52 37.47
C PRO A 261 10.68 -24.77 38.79
N ILE A 262 9.66 -24.89 39.63
CA ILE A 262 9.69 -24.41 41.01
C ILE A 262 10.80 -25.18 41.72
N VAL A 263 11.97 -24.55 41.88
CA VAL A 263 13.02 -25.05 42.75
C VAL A 263 12.51 -24.85 44.18
N ILE A 264 11.91 -25.90 44.72
CA ILE A 264 11.63 -25.98 46.15
C ILE A 264 12.98 -26.29 46.80
N GLU A 265 13.65 -25.26 47.32
CA GLU A 265 14.75 -25.46 48.27
C GLU A 265 14.16 -26.15 49.51
N LEU A 266 14.58 -27.40 49.71
CA LEU A 266 14.26 -28.27 50.86
C LEU A 266 15.42 -28.24 51.86
#